data_AF-A0A829QQU6-F1
#
_entry.id   AF-A0A829QQU6-F1
#
_cell.length_a   1.000
_cell.length_b   1.000
_cell.length_c   1.000
_cell.angle_alpha   90.00
_cell.angle_beta   90.00
_cell.angle_gamma   90.00
#
_symmetry.space_group_name_H-M   'P 1'
#
loop_
_entity.id
_entity.type
_entity.pdbx_description
1 polymer ?
#
loop_
_entity_poly.entity_id
_entity_poly.type
_entity_poly.pdbx_seq_one_letter_code
_entity_poly.pdbx_strand_id
1 'polypeptide(L)' 'MYTLAFWRELGERALRAAAAALMGVFVGDKTVATVDWRFTAAAVATAVLVSVCSSLLASRRTEGGEEPRTASFLTGGRG' A
#
# COMPACT_ATOMS: atom_id res chain seq x y z
N MET A 1 -16.43 2.21 -9.57
CA MET A 1 -17.14 1.04 -8.97
C MET A 1 -16.11 0.09 -8.38
N TYR A 2 -16.25 -0.29 -7.11
CA TYR A 2 -15.35 -1.25 -6.46
C TYR A 2 -15.60 -2.65 -6.99
N THR A 3 -14.84 -3.04 -8.02
CA THR A 3 -14.93 -4.36 -8.64
C THR A 3 -14.29 -5.42 -7.74
N LEU A 4 -14.65 -6.69 -7.94
CA LEU A 4 -13.99 -7.82 -7.26
C LEU A 4 -12.47 -7.83 -7.47
N ALA A 5 -11.98 -7.34 -8.62
CA ALA A 5 -10.57 -7.19 -8.90
C ALA A 5 -9.89 -6.18 -7.95
N PHE A 6 -10.55 -5.05 -7.66
CA PHE A 6 -10.03 -4.06 -6.71
C PHE A 6 -9.83 -4.65 -5.31
N TRP A 7 -10.81 -5.40 -4.82
CA TRP A 7 -10.71 -6.05 -3.51
C TRP A 7 -9.62 -7.13 -3.46
N ARG A 8 -9.39 -7.84 -4.59
CA ARG A 8 -8.30 -8.80 -4.71
C ARG A 8 -6.93 -8.11 -4.64
N GLU A 9 -6.73 -7.05 -5.41
CA GLU A 9 -5.47 -6.29 -5.40
C GLU A 9 -5.21 -5.61 -4.05
N LEU A 10 -6.27 -5.09 -3.41
CA LEU A 10 -6.19 -4.50 -2.09
C LEU A 10 -5.80 -5.54 -1.03
N GLY A 11 -6.36 -6.75 -1.11
CA GLY A 11 -5.97 -7.88 -0.27
C GLY A 11 -4.52 -8.30 -0.47
N GLU A 12 -4.05 -8.40 -1.72
CA GLU A 12 -2.64 -8.72 -2.03
C GLU A 12 -1.67 -7.67 -1.49
N ARG A 13 -1.99 -6.37 -1.64
CA ARG A 13 -1.19 -5.28 -1.10
C ARG A 13 -1.15 -5.30 0.43
N ALA A 14 -2.30 -5.49 1.07
CA ALA A 14 -2.40 -5.58 2.53
C ALA A 14 -1.60 -6.78 3.08
N LEU A 15 -1.68 -7.94 2.41
CA LEU A 15 -0.92 -9.14 2.79
C LEU A 15 0.59 -8.90 2.65
N ARG A 16 1.02 -8.26 1.56
CA ARG A 16 2.43 -7.93 1.34
C ARG A 16 2.95 -6.94 2.38
N ALA A 17 2.14 -5.96 2.77
CA ALA A 17 2.45 -5.03 3.86
C ALA A 17 2.54 -5.74 5.23
N ALA A 18 1.61 -6.68 5.49
CA ALA A 18 1.64 -7.50 6.71
C ALA A 18 2.90 -8.36 6.79
N ALA A 19 3.28 -9.00 5.68
CA ALA A 19 4.51 -9.80 5.59
C ALA A 19 5.76 -8.93 5.80
N ALA A 20 5.82 -7.74 5.19
CA ALA A 20 6.93 -6.81 5.38
C ALA A 20 7.03 -6.34 6.84
N ALA A 21 5.90 -6.05 7.49
CA ALA A 21 5.86 -5.67 8.89
C ALA A 21 6.29 -6.81 9.83
N LEU A 22 5.86 -8.05 9.55
CA LEU A 22 6.29 -9.24 10.29
C LEU A 22 7.79 -9.47 10.18
N MET A 23 8.35 -9.35 8.98
CA MET A 23 9.81 -9.46 8.78
C MET A 23 10.56 -8.32 9.48
N GLY A 24 9.99 -7.10 9.49
CA GLY A 24 10.53 -5.94 10.19
C GLY A 24 10.67 -6.11 11.70
N VAL A 25 9.84 -6.95 12.33
CA VAL A 25 9.92 -7.24 13.78
C VAL A 25 11.22 -7.96 14.16
N PHE A 26 11.85 -8.63 13.20
CA PHE A 26 13.09 -9.40 13.39
C PHE A 26 14.37 -8.62 13.03
N VAL A 27 14.31 -7.30 12.83
CA VAL A 27 15.48 -6.47 12.46
C VAL A 27 16.48 -6.25 13.63
N GLY A 28 16.45 -7.08 14.67
CA GLY A 28 17.36 -6.98 15.82
C GLY A 28 17.55 -8.32 16.54
N ASP A 29 18.10 -8.28 17.76
CA ASP A 29 18.41 -9.46 18.59
C ASP A 29 17.17 -10.12 19.22
N LYS A 30 16.04 -10.10 18.52
CA LYS A 30 14.78 -10.70 18.97
C LYS A 30 14.49 -11.95 18.17
N THR A 31 14.37 -13.06 18.88
CA THR A 31 13.92 -14.34 18.35
C THR A 31 12.40 -14.46 18.41
N VAL A 32 11.84 -15.43 17.68
CA VAL A 32 10.40 -15.79 17.67
C VAL A 32 9.84 -16.00 19.08
N ALA A 33 10.66 -16.51 20.01
CA ALA A 33 10.26 -16.76 21.39
C ALA A 33 10.32 -15.52 22.30
N THR A 34 11.17 -14.54 21.96
CA THR A 34 11.36 -13.31 22.75
C THR A 34 10.52 -12.13 22.26
N VAL A 35 9.84 -12.29 21.13
CA VAL A 35 8.97 -11.27 20.55
C VAL A 35 7.66 -11.19 21.34
N ASP A 36 7.28 -9.95 21.68
CA ASP A 36 5.94 -9.68 22.18
C ASP A 36 4.96 -9.75 20.99
N TRP A 37 4.23 -10.86 20.91
CA TRP A 37 3.26 -11.13 19.86
C TRP A 37 2.06 -10.18 19.88
N ARG A 38 1.74 -9.59 21.03
CA ARG A 38 0.66 -8.60 21.15
C ARG A 38 1.05 -7.31 20.46
N PHE A 39 2.25 -6.82 20.71
CA PHE A 39 2.77 -5.64 20.01
C PHE A 39 3.00 -5.90 18.52
N THR A 40 3.47 -7.09 18.16
CA THR A 40 3.69 -7.49 16.77
C THR A 40 2.38 -7.54 15.99
N ALA A 41 1.34 -8.15 16.55
CA ALA A 41 0.01 -8.18 15.95
C ALA A 41 -0.57 -6.76 15.78
N ALA A 42 -0.37 -5.88 16.77
CA ALA A 42 -0.80 -4.48 16.67
C ALA A 42 -0.05 -3.71 15.56
N ALA A 43 1.25 -3.91 15.43
CA ALA A 43 2.07 -3.29 14.38
C ALA A 43 1.64 -3.76 12.98
N VAL A 44 1.42 -5.07 12.80
CA VAL A 44 0.94 -5.65 11.55
C VAL A 44 -0.48 -5.14 11.22
N ALA A 45 -1.38 -5.12 12.20
CA ALA A 45 -2.73 -4.59 12.02
C ALA A 45 -2.72 -3.11 11.61
N THR A 46 -1.85 -2.31 12.22
CA THR A 46 -1.69 -0.89 11.87
C THR A 46 -1.19 -0.74 10.44
N ALA A 47 -0.18 -1.53 10.02
CA ALA A 47 0.33 -1.50 8.65
C ALA A 47 -0.74 -1.89 7.61
N VAL A 48 -1.54 -2.91 7.93
CA VAL A 48 -2.68 -3.32 7.10
C VAL A 48 -3.71 -2.20 6.99
N LEU A 49 -4.11 -1.59 8.11
CA LEU A 49 -5.07 -0.48 8.12
C LEU A 49 -4.56 0.73 7.33
N VAL A 50 -3.28 1.10 7.48
CA VAL A 50 -2.65 2.16 6.70
C VAL A 50 -2.66 1.83 5.21
N SER A 51 -2.36 0.57 4.83
CA SER A 51 -2.41 0.11 3.44
C SER A 51 -3.83 0.21 2.86
N VAL A 52 -4.84 -0.21 3.61
CA VAL A 52 -6.26 -0.14 3.19
C VAL A 52 -6.70 1.31 3.04
N CYS A 53 -6.45 2.16 4.03
CA CYS A 53 -6.78 3.58 3.98
C CYS A 53 -6.08 4.28 2.81
N SER A 54 -4.80 4.01 2.59
CA SER A 54 -4.03 4.58 1.48
C SER A 54 -4.61 4.14 0.12
N SER A 55 -5.00 2.88 -0.02
CA SER A 55 -5.64 2.37 -1.24
C SER A 55 -7.01 3.00 -1.49
N LEU A 56 -7.81 3.24 -0.43
CA LEU A 56 -9.10 3.93 -0.54
C LEU A 56 -8.92 5.42 -0.91
N LEU A 57 -7.92 6.09 -0.34
CA LEU A 57 -7.55 7.45 -0.75
C LEU A 57 -7.11 7.50 -2.22
N ALA A 58 -6.32 6.52 -2.66
CA ALA A 58 -5.86 6.44 -4.05
C ALA A 58 -7.05 6.26 -5.02
N SER A 59 -8.02 5.40 -4.68
CA SER A 59 -9.26 5.23 -5.48
C SER A 59 -10.13 6.48 -5.52
N ARG A 60 -10.26 7.20 -4.39
CA ARG A 60 -10.98 8.49 -4.35
C ARG A 60 -10.31 9.55 -5.21
N ARG A 61 -8.98 9.57 -5.25
CA ARG A 61 -8.22 10.53 -6.07
C ARG A 61 -8.40 10.28 -7.57
N THR A 62 -8.73 9.06 -7.99
CA THR A 62 -8.99 8.73 -9.40
C THR A 62 -10.36 9.22 -9.90
N GLU A 63 -11.34 9.39 -9.01
CA GLU A 63 -12.66 9.97 -9.35
C GLU A 63 -12.63 11.51 -9.39
N GLY A 64 -11.62 12.14 -8.79
CA GLY A 64 -11.38 13.58 -8.81
C GLY A 64 -10.37 14.01 -9.86
N GLY A 65 -10.77 14.00 -11.13
CA GLY A 65 -10.22 14.87 -12.19
C GLY A 65 -8.71 15.09 -12.22
N GLU A 66 -7.94 14.09 -12.61
CA GLU A 66 -6.64 14.34 -13.24
C GLU A 66 -6.43 13.30 -14.33
N GLU A 67 -6.86 13.67 -15.55
CA GLU A 67 -6.29 13.05 -16.74
C GLU A 67 -4.77 13.08 -16.60
N PRO A 68 -4.05 12.00 -16.94
CA PRO A 68 -2.62 12.10 -17.11
C PRO A 68 -2.42 13.09 -18.25
N ARG A 69 -2.08 14.34 -17.92
CA ARG A 69 -1.47 15.26 -18.87
C ARG A 69 -0.16 14.60 -19.26
N THR A 70 -0.24 13.73 -20.26
CA THR A 70 0.85 13.42 -21.16
C THR A 70 1.35 14.77 -21.63
N ALA A 71 2.37 15.22 -20.94
CA ALA A 71 3.17 16.37 -21.27
C ALA A 71 3.86 16.05 -22.60
N SER A 72 3.10 16.17 -23.69
CA SER A 72 3.58 16.16 -25.07
C SER A 72 4.33 17.47 -25.28
N PHE A 73 5.54 17.55 -24.71
CA PHE A 73 6.48 18.65 -24.95
C PHE A 73 7.34 18.41 -26.21
N LEU A 74 6.91 17.52 -27.12
CA LEU A 74 7.66 17.17 -28.34
C LEU A 74 6.98 17.62 -29.65
N THR A 75 5.94 18.45 -29.61
CA THR A 75 5.30 19.05 -30.81
C THR A 75 5.42 20.58 -30.81
N GLY A 76 6.59 21.08 -30.44
CA GLY A 76 6.91 22.52 -30.48
C GLY A 76 8.33 22.72 -30.98
N GLY A 77 8.63 22.33 -32.22
CA GLY A 77 9.97 22.50 -32.74
C GLY A 77 10.14 22.15 -34.22
N ARG A 78 10.16 23.23 -35.03
CA ARG A 78 10.75 23.38 -36.37
C ARG A 78 9.88 23.01 -37.57
N GLY A 79 9.64 24.04 -38.38
CA GLY A 79 9.01 24.02 -39.70
C GLY A 79 8.65 25.45 -40.07
#